data_AF-A0A4R6Y4U1-F1
#
_entry.id   AF-A0A4R6Y4U1-F1
#
_cell.length_a   1.000
_cell.length_b   1.000
_cell.length_c   1.000
_cell.angle_alpha   90.00
_cell.angle_beta   90.00
_cell.angle_gamma   90.00
#
_symmetry.space_group_name_H-M   'P 1'
#
loop_
_entity.id
_entity.type
_entity.pdbx_description
1 polymer ?
#
loop_
_entity_poly.entity_id
_entity_poly.type
_entity_poly.pdbx_seq_one_letter_code
_entity_poly.pdbx_strand_id
1 'polypeptide(L)'
;MTVLIQTWVEQLKHHLPEKVYLHEVNYDDSIPVRVLEGIVRDNGSERSQDALYELELDWCTWDAEQYYINEALDDMARALRITKAELIAHLEAEEDDWRDELRYEVQERNASTPIADLARYTDDVVLRLEMYSNYDCINSAYCEGKVVDLNESYLADVLRVLRINPKDYADVLDVLDQGYECRDVTNVYRGRPLLSALDVYKEHQELSSGPALLTFVFKMAVDELLKFKGLIQIPAGAKVGFFSSAVGAGSIWEAELSQAFTVDLANQPPTYSEPTFGLFIDDSDCKHSGYSIEETYGMSRNWLSVNGSIYPDTEHAA
;
A
#
# COMPACT_ATOMS: atom_id res chain seq x y z
N MET A 1 50.05 22.53 -26.32
CA MET A 1 49.66 21.60 -25.24
C MET A 1 49.01 22.44 -24.16
N THR A 2 47.68 22.52 -24.18
CA THR A 2 46.91 23.22 -23.15
C THR A 2 46.77 22.25 -21.99
N VAL A 3 47.62 22.40 -20.96
CA VAL A 3 47.42 21.71 -19.69
C VAL A 3 46.21 22.39 -19.07
N LEU A 4 45.06 21.69 -19.06
CA LEU A 4 43.93 22.09 -18.23
C LEU A 4 44.44 22.05 -16.79
N ILE A 5 44.63 23.23 -16.19
CA ILE A 5 44.82 23.33 -14.74
C ILE A 5 43.46 22.94 -14.17
N GLN A 6 43.34 21.70 -13.70
CA GLN A 6 42.17 21.29 -12.91
C GLN A 6 42.18 22.09 -11.61
N THR A 7 41.03 22.67 -11.26
CA THR A 7 40.81 23.35 -9.97
C THR A 7 41.14 22.39 -8.82
N TRP A 8 41.40 22.94 -7.63
CA TRP A 8 41.68 22.11 -6.47
C TRP A 8 40.50 21.20 -6.13
N VAL A 9 39.27 21.69 -6.35
CA VAL A 9 38.05 20.91 -6.18
C VAL A 9 37.98 19.74 -7.16
N GLU A 10 38.28 19.96 -8.44
CA GLU A 10 38.29 18.87 -9.43
C GLU A 10 39.32 17.80 -9.08
N GLN A 11 40.48 18.19 -8.53
CA GLN A 11 41.46 17.21 -8.04
C GLN A 11 40.93 16.44 -6.82
N LEU A 12 40.25 17.11 -5.87
CA LEU A 12 39.62 16.46 -4.72
C LEU A 12 38.56 15.43 -5.13
N LYS A 13 37.77 15.71 -6.16
CA LYS A 13 36.77 14.77 -6.68
C LYS A 13 37.38 13.43 -7.13
N HIS A 14 38.66 13.40 -7.54
CA HIS A 14 39.35 12.15 -7.89
C HIS A 14 39.75 11.32 -6.67
N HIS A 15 39.79 11.93 -5.48
CA HIS A 15 40.05 11.25 -4.21
C HIS A 15 38.77 10.72 -3.55
N LEU A 16 37.59 11.13 -4.03
CA LEU A 16 36.34 10.51 -3.64
C LEU A 16 36.19 9.11 -4.27
N PRO A 17 35.60 8.13 -3.56
CA PRO A 17 35.23 6.84 -4.14
C PRO A 17 34.30 6.99 -5.36
N GLU A 18 34.27 5.98 -6.24
CA GLU A 18 33.32 5.93 -7.37
C GLU A 18 31.87 5.84 -6.89
N LYS A 19 31.65 5.14 -5.78
CA LYS A 19 30.34 5.02 -5.10
C LYS A 19 30.51 5.31 -3.64
N VAL A 20 29.60 6.10 -3.10
CA VAL A 20 29.48 6.34 -1.65
C VAL A 20 28.16 5.80 -1.14
N TYR A 21 28.13 5.46 0.13
CA TYR A 21 26.93 4.97 0.82
C TYR A 21 26.67 5.90 1.99
N LEU A 22 25.59 6.68 1.91
CA LEU A 22 25.28 7.75 2.87
C LEU A 22 24.21 7.35 3.89
N HIS A 23 23.57 6.21 3.66
CA HIS A 23 22.50 5.69 4.50
C HIS A 23 23.00 4.49 5.29
N GLU A 24 22.77 4.52 6.60
CA GLU A 24 22.87 3.36 7.45
C GLU A 24 21.46 2.86 7.72
N VAL A 25 21.11 1.75 7.09
CA VAL A 25 19.88 1.01 7.40
C VAL A 25 20.31 -0.25 8.14
N ASN A 26 19.72 -0.52 9.29
CA ASN A 26 19.86 -1.83 9.90
C ASN A 26 19.17 -2.85 9.00
N TYR A 27 19.92 -3.80 8.45
CA TYR A 27 19.38 -4.81 7.52
C TYR A 27 18.39 -5.79 8.18
N ASP A 28 18.24 -5.74 9.51
CA ASP A 28 17.17 -6.44 10.23
C ASP A 28 15.88 -5.60 10.35
N ASP A 29 15.86 -4.37 9.84
CA ASP A 29 14.68 -3.49 9.88
C ASP A 29 13.75 -3.73 8.68
N SER A 30 12.47 -3.44 8.88
CA SER A 30 11.43 -3.44 7.84
C SER A 30 10.96 -2.02 7.55
N ILE A 31 10.29 -1.81 6.42
CA ILE A 31 9.61 -0.54 6.15
C ILE A 31 8.58 -0.29 7.26
N PRO A 32 8.61 0.87 7.95
CA PRO A 32 7.65 1.16 9.00
C PRO A 32 6.21 1.20 8.47
N VAL A 33 5.27 0.53 9.15
CA VAL A 33 3.84 0.47 8.76
C VAL A 33 3.25 1.86 8.51
N ARG A 34 3.63 2.88 9.28
CA ARG A 34 3.19 4.28 9.09
C ARG A 34 3.47 4.85 7.69
N VAL A 35 4.54 4.37 7.04
CA VAL A 35 4.96 4.82 5.70
C VAL A 35 4.05 4.18 4.66
N LEU A 36 3.84 2.87 4.79
CA LEU A 36 2.92 2.09 3.96
C LEU A 36 1.48 2.62 4.10
N GLU A 37 1.06 2.96 5.32
CA GLU A 37 -0.23 3.56 5.63
C GLU A 37 -0.41 4.90 4.89
N GLY A 38 0.63 5.73 4.85
CA GLY A 38 0.61 6.99 4.09
C GLY A 38 0.42 6.79 2.59
N ILE A 39 1.01 5.74 2.01
CA ILE A 39 0.83 5.39 0.59
C ILE A 39 -0.62 4.95 0.34
N VAL A 40 -1.14 4.05 1.17
CA VAL A 40 -2.49 3.52 1.02
C VAL A 40 -3.54 4.62 1.19
N ARG A 41 -3.43 5.44 2.25
CA ARG A 41 -4.41 6.50 2.56
C ARG A 41 -4.53 7.54 1.47
N ASP A 42 -3.39 7.91 0.87
CA ASP A 42 -3.35 8.95 -0.14
C ASP A 42 -3.39 8.34 -1.57
N ASN A 43 -3.81 7.08 -1.70
CA ASN A 43 -3.94 6.31 -2.94
C ASN A 43 -2.68 6.33 -3.84
N GLY A 44 -1.49 6.41 -3.24
CA GLY A 44 -0.24 6.49 -3.98
C GLY A 44 -0.05 7.79 -4.77
N SER A 45 -0.63 8.89 -4.29
CA SER A 45 -0.50 10.22 -4.90
C SER A 45 0.95 10.76 -4.86
N GLU A 46 1.21 11.87 -5.57
CA GLU A 46 2.50 12.58 -5.52
C GLU A 46 2.94 12.88 -4.08
N ARG A 47 1.99 13.21 -3.20
CA ARG A 47 2.25 13.44 -1.77
C ARG A 47 2.83 12.21 -1.07
N SER A 48 2.38 11.01 -1.42
CA SER A 48 2.95 9.77 -0.86
C SER A 48 4.37 9.53 -1.34
N GLN A 49 4.67 9.90 -2.58
CA GLN A 49 6.01 9.79 -3.16
C GLN A 49 6.97 10.80 -2.53
N ASP A 50 6.50 12.04 -2.30
CA ASP A 50 7.26 13.04 -1.56
C ASP A 50 7.57 12.56 -0.14
N ALA A 51 6.60 11.94 0.55
CA ALA A 51 6.82 11.41 1.90
C ALA A 51 7.85 10.26 1.94
N LEU A 52 7.92 9.43 0.90
CA LEU A 52 8.96 8.40 0.77
C LEU A 52 10.34 9.04 0.56
N TYR A 53 10.41 10.09 -0.27
CA TYR A 53 11.64 10.83 -0.51
C TYR A 53 12.14 11.54 0.76
N GLU A 54 11.25 12.20 1.51
CA GLU A 54 11.60 12.83 2.79
C GLU A 54 12.10 11.80 3.82
N LEU A 55 11.51 10.61 3.86
CA LEU A 55 11.99 9.52 4.73
C LEU A 55 13.39 9.03 4.33
N GLU A 56 13.66 8.92 3.03
CA GLU A 56 14.97 8.56 2.51
C GLU A 56 16.01 9.62 2.91
N LEU A 57 15.66 10.91 2.79
CA LEU A 57 16.51 12.01 3.26
C LEU A 57 16.79 11.96 4.77
N ASP A 58 15.79 11.64 5.59
CA ASP A 58 15.96 11.52 7.05
C ASP A 58 16.97 10.44 7.45
N TRP A 59 17.16 9.41 6.62
CA TRP A 59 18.15 8.36 6.83
C TRP A 59 19.54 8.68 6.28
N CYS A 60 19.67 9.75 5.48
CA CYS A 60 20.97 10.22 5.02
C CYS A 60 21.71 10.88 6.19
N THR A 61 22.86 10.32 6.57
CA THR A 61 23.62 10.86 7.70
C THR A 61 24.62 11.90 7.23
N TRP A 62 24.59 13.09 7.85
CA TRP A 62 25.61 14.11 7.66
C TRP A 62 27.01 13.58 8.01
N ASP A 63 27.10 12.68 9.00
CA ASP A 63 28.35 12.06 9.40
C ASP A 63 28.97 11.19 8.29
N ALA A 64 28.17 10.44 7.52
CA ALA A 64 28.69 9.67 6.39
C ALA A 64 29.19 10.59 5.26
N GLU A 65 28.44 11.65 4.94
CA GLU A 65 28.88 12.65 3.96
C GLU A 65 30.21 13.29 4.37
N GLN A 66 30.32 13.72 5.63
CA GLN A 66 31.56 14.28 6.17
C GLN A 66 32.70 13.28 6.21
N TYR A 67 32.42 12.00 6.44
CA TYR A 67 33.45 10.96 6.42
C TYR A 67 34.13 10.89 5.05
N TYR A 68 33.36 10.78 3.95
CA TYR A 68 33.94 10.71 2.60
C TYR A 68 34.69 11.98 2.21
N ILE A 69 34.18 13.16 2.56
CA ILE A 69 34.86 14.44 2.33
C ILE A 69 36.17 14.49 3.11
N ASN A 70 36.15 14.07 4.38
CA ASN A 70 37.33 14.07 5.22
C ASN A 70 38.40 13.10 4.72
N GLU A 71 38.03 11.90 4.31
CA GLU A 71 38.94 10.92 3.73
C GLU A 71 39.56 11.44 2.42
N ALA A 72 38.77 12.06 1.54
CA ALA A 72 39.28 12.65 0.30
C ALA A 72 40.29 13.80 0.57
N LEU A 73 40.00 14.65 1.55
CA LEU A 73 40.93 15.70 2.00
C LEU A 73 42.22 15.11 2.58
N ASP A 74 42.12 14.07 3.40
CA ASP A 74 43.27 13.39 3.99
C ASP A 74 44.12 12.66 2.93
N ASP A 75 43.49 12.05 1.92
CA ASP A 75 44.16 11.44 0.77
C ASP A 75 44.92 12.45 -0.07
N MET A 76 44.29 13.57 -0.43
CA MET A 76 44.93 14.61 -1.21
C MET A 76 46.06 15.28 -0.42
N ALA A 77 45.85 15.59 0.86
CA ALA A 77 46.89 16.16 1.73
C ALA A 77 48.12 15.23 1.82
N ARG A 78 47.88 13.91 1.96
CA ARG A 78 48.94 12.89 1.90
C ARG A 78 49.66 12.88 0.55
N ALA A 79 48.94 12.94 -0.56
CA ALA A 79 49.51 12.95 -1.91
C ALA A 79 50.41 14.19 -2.14
N LEU A 80 50.00 15.34 -1.61
CA LEU A 80 50.71 16.61 -1.71
C LEU A 80 51.79 16.82 -0.65
N ARG A 81 51.84 15.95 0.37
CA ARG A 81 52.75 16.03 1.53
C ARG A 81 52.59 17.34 2.32
N ILE A 82 51.35 17.81 2.44
CA ILE A 82 50.95 18.93 3.30
C ILE A 82 49.99 18.42 4.38
N THR A 83 49.72 19.24 5.38
CA THR A 83 48.67 18.95 6.37
C THR A 83 47.28 19.21 5.78
N LYS A 84 46.27 18.50 6.28
CA LYS A 84 44.87 18.75 5.94
C LYS A 84 44.46 20.21 6.20
N ALA A 85 44.97 20.81 7.27
CA ALA A 85 44.71 22.20 7.60
C ALA A 85 45.29 23.17 6.56
N GLU A 86 46.49 22.91 6.05
CA GLU A 86 47.08 23.69 4.95
C GLU A 86 46.27 23.52 3.66
N LEU A 87 45.85 22.30 3.32
CA LEU A 87 44.98 22.04 2.16
C LEU A 87 43.66 22.81 2.26
N ILE A 88 42.99 22.76 3.42
CA ILE A 88 41.75 23.50 3.67
C ILE A 88 41.97 25.00 3.54
N ALA A 89 43.07 25.54 4.08
CA ALA A 89 43.38 26.97 3.95
C ALA A 89 43.62 27.39 2.50
N HIS A 90 44.20 26.51 1.66
CA HIS A 90 44.33 26.75 0.22
C HIS A 90 42.96 26.77 -0.47
N LEU A 91 42.11 25.78 -0.20
CA LEU A 91 40.75 25.72 -0.76
C LEU A 91 39.93 26.96 -0.38
N GLU A 92 39.96 27.35 0.89
CA GLU A 92 39.25 28.54 1.39
C GLU A 92 39.77 29.85 0.80
N ALA A 93 40.99 29.89 0.28
CA ALA A 93 41.58 31.08 -0.33
C ALA A 93 41.41 31.15 -1.85
N GLU A 94 41.28 30.01 -2.52
CA GLU A 94 41.34 29.91 -3.99
C GLU A 94 40.04 29.40 -4.63
N GLU A 95 39.14 28.73 -3.89
CA GLU A 95 37.93 28.10 -4.41
C GLU A 95 36.72 28.44 -3.54
N ASP A 96 35.85 29.32 -4.04
CA ASP A 96 34.57 29.61 -3.40
C ASP A 96 33.68 28.35 -3.41
N ASP A 97 32.87 28.15 -2.37
CA ASP A 97 31.87 27.07 -2.27
C ASP A 97 32.39 25.62 -2.42
N TRP A 98 33.71 25.39 -2.32
CA TRP A 98 34.32 24.06 -2.48
C TRP A 98 33.69 22.97 -1.61
N ARG A 99 33.21 23.34 -0.41
CA ARG A 99 32.53 22.43 0.51
C ARG A 99 31.20 21.97 -0.08
N ASP A 100 30.40 22.88 -0.61
CA ASP A 100 29.12 22.53 -1.21
C ASP A 100 29.31 21.76 -2.51
N GLU A 101 30.29 22.12 -3.34
CA GLU A 101 30.64 21.33 -4.53
C GLU A 101 30.99 19.87 -4.21
N LEU A 102 31.80 19.64 -3.16
CA LEU A 102 32.11 18.28 -2.73
C LEU A 102 30.91 17.56 -2.13
N ARG A 103 30.03 18.26 -1.40
CA ARG A 103 28.79 17.68 -0.89
C ARG A 103 27.88 17.24 -2.04
N TYR A 104 27.71 18.08 -3.06
CA TYR A 104 26.96 17.73 -4.26
C TYR A 104 27.57 16.52 -4.97
N GLU A 105 28.89 16.48 -5.14
CA GLU A 105 29.56 15.33 -5.74
C GLU A 105 29.34 14.03 -4.94
N VAL A 106 29.46 14.09 -3.61
CA VAL A 106 29.20 12.96 -2.72
C VAL A 106 27.75 12.48 -2.87
N GLN A 107 26.78 13.40 -2.92
CA GLN A 107 25.38 13.06 -3.15
C GLN A 107 25.14 12.46 -4.54
N GLU A 108 25.77 12.98 -5.60
CA GLU A 108 25.67 12.42 -6.95
C GLU A 108 26.25 11.00 -7.06
N ARG A 109 27.26 10.67 -6.25
CA ARG A 109 27.86 9.33 -6.17
C ARG A 109 27.16 8.41 -5.17
N ASN A 110 26.09 8.87 -4.53
CA ASN A 110 25.35 8.09 -3.55
C ASN A 110 24.68 6.89 -4.22
N ALA A 111 25.09 5.70 -3.81
CA ALA A 111 24.60 4.43 -4.32
C ALA A 111 23.75 3.66 -3.29
N SER A 112 23.43 4.29 -2.16
CA SER A 112 22.51 3.72 -1.19
C SER A 112 21.10 3.61 -1.77
N THR A 113 20.41 2.53 -1.41
CA THR A 113 19.02 2.28 -1.82
C THR A 113 18.18 1.86 -0.61
N PRO A 114 18.08 2.70 0.44
CA PRO A 114 17.55 2.29 1.74
C PRO A 114 16.12 1.75 1.66
N ILE A 115 15.24 2.36 0.87
CA ILE A 115 13.86 1.88 0.68
C ILE A 115 13.83 0.50 0.00
N ALA A 116 14.64 0.32 -1.05
CA ALA A 116 14.71 -0.97 -1.75
C ALA A 116 15.36 -2.06 -0.89
N ASP A 117 16.34 -1.70 -0.06
CA ASP A 117 16.99 -2.62 0.86
C ASP A 117 16.02 -3.03 1.98
N LEU A 118 15.28 -2.09 2.58
CA LEU A 118 14.22 -2.39 3.57
C LEU A 118 13.08 -3.22 2.97
N ALA A 119 12.66 -2.93 1.74
CA ALA A 119 11.58 -3.67 1.08
C ALA A 119 11.91 -5.16 0.97
N ARG A 120 13.19 -5.53 0.74
CA ARG A 120 13.63 -6.95 0.70
C ARG A 120 13.45 -7.68 2.04
N TYR A 121 13.44 -6.96 3.15
CA TYR A 121 13.27 -7.51 4.50
C TYR A 121 11.88 -7.27 5.08
N THR A 122 10.98 -6.67 4.29
CA THR A 122 9.60 -6.43 4.70
C THR A 122 8.71 -7.51 4.11
N ASP A 123 8.00 -8.23 4.97
CA ASP A 123 7.02 -9.24 4.54
C ASP A 123 5.92 -8.62 3.67
N ASP A 124 5.25 -9.45 2.88
CA ASP A 124 4.02 -9.07 2.17
C ASP A 124 3.00 -8.44 3.13
N VAL A 125 2.41 -7.33 2.67
CA VAL A 125 1.47 -6.53 3.46
C VAL A 125 0.07 -7.09 3.30
N VAL A 126 -0.63 -7.32 4.41
CA VAL A 126 -2.05 -7.66 4.36
C VAL A 126 -2.85 -6.38 4.13
N LEU A 127 -3.64 -6.38 3.07
CA LEU A 127 -4.50 -5.27 2.69
C LEU A 127 -5.97 -5.65 2.83
N ARG A 128 -6.77 -4.65 3.18
CA ARG A 128 -8.21 -4.73 3.32
C ARG A 128 -8.86 -3.70 2.41
N LEU A 129 -9.73 -4.15 1.52
CA LEU A 129 -10.53 -3.28 0.67
C LEU A 129 -11.97 -3.28 1.17
N GLU A 130 -12.46 -2.13 1.64
CA GLU A 130 -13.80 -1.98 2.21
C GLU A 130 -14.72 -1.22 1.25
N MET A 131 -15.95 -1.73 1.06
CA MET A 131 -16.98 -1.09 0.23
C MET A 131 -17.83 -0.10 1.03
N TYR A 132 -17.89 1.14 0.56
CA TYR A 132 -18.79 2.18 1.05
C TYR A 132 -19.97 2.38 0.09
N SER A 133 -21.13 2.71 0.65
CA SER A 133 -22.38 2.93 -0.10
C SER A 133 -23.15 4.09 0.54
N ASN A 134 -24.10 4.65 -0.21
CA ASN A 134 -25.07 5.64 0.29
C ASN A 134 -26.10 5.05 1.26
N TYR A 135 -26.20 3.73 1.33
CA TYR A 135 -27.09 3.02 2.22
C TYR A 135 -26.38 2.64 3.51
N ASP A 136 -27.13 2.60 4.61
CA ASP A 136 -26.59 2.18 5.90
C ASP A 136 -26.21 0.69 5.84
N CYS A 137 -24.98 0.38 6.23
CA CYS A 137 -24.47 -0.98 6.38
C CYS A 137 -25.26 -1.83 7.40
N ILE A 138 -26.01 -1.18 8.30
CA ILE A 138 -26.89 -1.82 9.29
C ILE A 138 -28.14 -2.44 8.64
N ASN A 139 -28.54 -2.02 7.43
CA ASN A 139 -29.73 -2.52 6.72
C ASN A 139 -29.60 -3.96 6.17
N SER A 140 -28.67 -4.75 6.72
CA SER A 140 -28.79 -6.20 6.75
C SER A 140 -30.20 -6.61 7.21
N ALA A 141 -30.81 -7.60 6.56
CA ALA A 141 -32.22 -8.02 6.68
C ALA A 141 -32.79 -8.27 8.09
N TYR A 142 -32.00 -8.10 9.15
CA TYR A 142 -32.42 -8.17 10.54
C TYR A 142 -33.19 -6.93 11.01
N CYS A 143 -32.88 -5.72 10.49
CA CYS A 143 -33.50 -4.47 10.95
C CYS A 143 -34.77 -4.05 10.18
N GLU A 144 -34.96 -4.55 8.95
CA GLU A 144 -36.11 -4.18 8.08
C GLU A 144 -37.31 -5.13 8.17
N GLY A 145 -37.21 -6.19 9.00
CA GLY A 145 -38.20 -7.26 9.09
C GLY A 145 -37.96 -8.36 8.05
N LYS A 146 -38.96 -9.22 7.78
CA LYS A 146 -38.84 -10.29 6.78
C LYS A 146 -38.98 -9.78 5.34
N VAL A 147 -38.51 -8.58 5.03
CA VAL A 147 -38.56 -8.00 3.68
C VAL A 147 -37.15 -7.60 3.29
N VAL A 148 -36.72 -7.98 2.09
CA VAL A 148 -35.39 -7.68 1.57
C VAL A 148 -35.53 -6.89 0.28
N ASP A 149 -35.07 -5.64 0.27
CA ASP A 149 -35.00 -4.82 -0.93
C ASP A 149 -33.68 -5.10 -1.68
N LEU A 150 -33.78 -5.64 -2.90
CA LEU A 150 -32.64 -6.01 -3.72
C LEU A 150 -32.33 -4.97 -4.82
N ASN A 151 -32.85 -3.75 -4.67
CA ASN A 151 -32.61 -2.64 -5.59
C ASN A 151 -32.09 -1.37 -4.88
N GLU A 152 -32.65 -0.99 -3.73
CA GLU A 152 -32.32 0.26 -3.01
C GLU A 152 -31.82 -0.02 -1.58
N SER A 153 -30.76 -0.82 -1.43
CA SER A 153 -30.18 -1.16 -0.13
C SER A 153 -28.67 -1.37 -0.19
N TYR A 154 -28.01 -1.42 0.98
CA TYR A 154 -26.61 -1.81 1.07
C TYR A 154 -26.37 -3.21 0.48
N LEU A 155 -27.29 -4.15 0.75
CA LEU A 155 -27.23 -5.50 0.19
C LEU A 155 -27.36 -5.48 -1.34
N ALA A 156 -28.24 -4.65 -1.91
CA ALA A 156 -28.34 -4.49 -3.35
C ALA A 156 -27.00 -4.02 -3.97
N ASP A 157 -26.31 -3.10 -3.30
CA ASP A 157 -24.99 -2.64 -3.69
C ASP A 157 -23.91 -3.72 -3.57
N VAL A 158 -23.95 -4.53 -2.51
CA VAL A 158 -23.09 -5.73 -2.35
C VAL A 158 -23.30 -6.69 -3.53
N LEU A 159 -24.56 -7.02 -3.85
CA LEU A 159 -24.89 -7.92 -4.94
C LEU A 159 -24.42 -7.36 -6.30
N ARG A 160 -24.56 -6.04 -6.49
CA ARG A 160 -24.07 -5.35 -7.71
C ARG A 160 -22.55 -5.43 -7.83
N VAL A 161 -21.80 -5.15 -6.75
CA VAL A 161 -20.32 -5.26 -6.74
C VAL A 161 -19.87 -6.69 -6.99
N LEU A 162 -20.53 -7.67 -6.36
CA LEU A 162 -20.23 -9.08 -6.53
C LEU A 162 -20.79 -9.69 -7.82
N ARG A 163 -21.54 -8.90 -8.61
CA ARG A 163 -22.18 -9.31 -9.88
C ARG A 163 -23.12 -10.51 -9.71
N ILE A 164 -23.81 -10.57 -8.59
CA ILE A 164 -24.80 -11.61 -8.27
C ILE A 164 -26.18 -11.06 -8.58
N ASN A 165 -26.93 -11.69 -9.49
CA ASN A 165 -28.25 -11.17 -9.81
C ASN A 165 -29.17 -11.29 -8.58
N PRO A 166 -30.00 -10.29 -8.29
CA PRO A 166 -31.00 -10.34 -7.22
C PRO A 166 -31.86 -11.60 -7.22
N LYS A 167 -32.23 -12.08 -8.41
CA LYS A 167 -32.96 -13.33 -8.56
C LYS A 167 -32.21 -14.53 -7.98
N ASP A 168 -30.91 -14.63 -8.23
CA ASP A 168 -30.09 -15.75 -7.74
C ASP A 168 -30.01 -15.74 -6.21
N TYR A 169 -29.98 -14.54 -5.60
CA TYR A 169 -30.01 -14.37 -4.15
C TYR A 169 -31.40 -14.65 -3.56
N ALA A 170 -32.47 -14.21 -4.22
CA ALA A 170 -33.85 -14.51 -3.81
C ALA A 170 -34.12 -16.03 -3.85
N ASP A 171 -33.66 -16.73 -4.89
CA ASP A 171 -33.79 -18.18 -5.01
C ASP A 171 -33.09 -18.91 -3.81
N VAL A 172 -31.97 -18.36 -3.27
CA VAL A 172 -31.33 -18.88 -2.04
C VAL A 172 -32.21 -18.66 -0.80
N LEU A 173 -32.78 -17.47 -0.64
CA LEU A 173 -33.66 -17.15 0.48
C LEU A 173 -34.93 -18.03 0.50
N ASP A 174 -35.49 -18.30 -0.68
CA ASP A 174 -36.66 -19.17 -0.87
C ASP A 174 -36.34 -20.62 -0.48
N VAL A 175 -35.20 -21.15 -0.92
CA VAL A 175 -34.78 -22.54 -0.62
C VAL A 175 -34.51 -22.75 0.86
N LEU A 176 -34.02 -21.73 1.57
CA LEU A 176 -33.69 -21.82 2.98
C LEU A 176 -34.91 -21.56 3.91
N ASP A 177 -36.12 -21.39 3.34
CA ASP A 177 -37.43 -21.25 4.01
C ASP A 177 -37.45 -20.28 5.21
N GLN A 178 -36.78 -19.14 5.04
CA GLN A 178 -36.66 -18.12 6.10
C GLN A 178 -37.90 -17.21 6.17
N GLY A 179 -38.80 -17.31 5.19
CA GLY A 179 -40.01 -16.49 5.07
C GLY A 179 -39.73 -15.03 4.71
N TYR A 180 -38.60 -14.73 4.06
CA TYR A 180 -38.30 -13.40 3.52
C TYR A 180 -39.14 -13.11 2.26
N GLU A 181 -39.68 -11.91 2.17
CA GLU A 181 -40.26 -11.33 0.97
C GLU A 181 -39.19 -10.51 0.24
N CYS A 182 -38.72 -10.99 -0.91
CA CYS A 182 -37.77 -10.24 -1.73
C CYS A 182 -38.51 -9.25 -2.64
N ARG A 183 -38.11 -7.99 -2.60
CA ARG A 183 -38.57 -6.95 -3.53
C ARG A 183 -37.53 -6.72 -4.62
N ASP A 184 -38.03 -6.41 -5.81
CA ASP A 184 -37.24 -5.93 -6.95
C ASP A 184 -36.09 -6.85 -7.39
N VAL A 185 -36.45 -8.08 -7.78
CA VAL A 185 -35.53 -9.10 -8.32
C VAL A 185 -35.21 -8.93 -9.82
N THR A 186 -35.63 -7.83 -10.45
CA THR A 186 -35.65 -7.68 -11.91
C THR A 186 -34.32 -7.20 -12.50
N ASN A 187 -33.43 -6.65 -11.66
CA ASN A 187 -32.11 -6.21 -12.10
C ASN A 187 -31.27 -7.40 -12.59
N VAL A 188 -30.44 -7.13 -13.59
CA VAL A 188 -29.49 -8.10 -14.14
C VAL A 188 -28.12 -7.46 -14.18
N TYR A 189 -27.20 -7.97 -13.38
CA TYR A 189 -25.82 -7.51 -13.35
C TYR A 189 -25.01 -8.31 -14.36
N ARG A 190 -24.18 -7.60 -15.13
CA ARG A 190 -23.38 -8.19 -16.21
C ARG A 190 -22.06 -8.74 -15.67
N GLY A 191 -21.57 -9.79 -16.34
CA GLY A 191 -20.32 -10.44 -16.01
C GLY A 191 -20.53 -11.73 -15.21
N ARG A 192 -19.46 -12.48 -15.00
CA ARG A 192 -19.49 -13.67 -14.16
C ARG A 192 -19.53 -13.21 -12.68
N PRO A 193 -20.41 -13.79 -11.84
CA PRO A 193 -20.40 -13.53 -10.40
C PRO A 193 -19.02 -13.73 -9.79
N LEU A 194 -18.64 -12.86 -8.86
CA LEU A 194 -17.38 -12.95 -8.12
C LEU A 194 -17.46 -14.01 -7.01
N LEU A 195 -18.65 -14.25 -6.48
CA LEU A 195 -18.97 -15.23 -5.43
C LEU A 195 -20.32 -15.90 -5.74
N SER A 196 -20.62 -17.03 -5.10
CA SER A 196 -21.97 -17.59 -5.14
C SER A 196 -22.93 -16.80 -4.24
N ALA A 197 -24.22 -16.76 -4.59
CA ALA A 197 -25.24 -16.13 -3.77
C ALA A 197 -25.36 -16.78 -2.38
N LEU A 198 -25.12 -18.09 -2.30
CA LEU A 198 -25.14 -18.84 -1.04
C LEU A 198 -24.02 -18.42 -0.10
N ASP A 199 -22.82 -18.17 -0.62
CA ASP A 199 -21.69 -17.75 0.21
C ASP A 199 -21.91 -16.33 0.75
N VAL A 200 -22.48 -15.42 -0.06
CA VAL A 200 -22.88 -14.08 0.43
C VAL A 200 -23.89 -14.21 1.56
N TYR A 201 -24.90 -15.06 1.37
CA TYR A 201 -25.92 -15.29 2.39
C TYR A 201 -25.30 -15.81 3.70
N LYS A 202 -24.40 -16.80 3.63
CA LYS A 202 -23.74 -17.36 4.82
C LYS A 202 -22.92 -16.31 5.57
N GLU A 203 -22.06 -15.56 4.87
CA GLU A 203 -21.27 -14.50 5.48
C GLU A 203 -22.16 -13.43 6.12
N HIS A 204 -23.28 -13.11 5.49
CA HIS A 204 -24.25 -12.15 6.01
C HIS A 204 -25.05 -12.67 7.22
N GLN A 205 -25.41 -13.96 7.27
CA GLN A 205 -26.15 -14.55 8.40
C GLN A 205 -25.28 -14.70 9.65
N GLU A 206 -24.01 -15.04 9.47
CA GLU A 206 -23.07 -15.23 10.57
C GLU A 206 -22.39 -13.91 11.00
N LEU A 207 -22.99 -12.78 10.62
CA LEU A 207 -22.50 -11.47 10.96
C LEU A 207 -22.72 -11.18 12.44
N SER A 208 -21.62 -11.04 13.18
CA SER A 208 -21.64 -10.82 14.64
C SER A 208 -21.84 -9.35 15.06
N SER A 209 -21.90 -8.41 14.10
CA SER A 209 -22.02 -6.97 14.36
C SER A 209 -22.81 -6.27 13.24
N GLY A 210 -23.76 -5.40 13.62
CA GLY A 210 -24.62 -4.69 12.67
C GLY A 210 -23.87 -3.79 11.67
N PRO A 211 -22.98 -2.88 12.10
CA PRO A 211 -22.32 -1.95 11.18
C PRO A 211 -21.06 -2.57 10.55
N ALA A 212 -21.22 -3.48 9.59
CA ALA A 212 -20.11 -4.13 8.90
C ALA A 212 -20.14 -3.90 7.39
N LEU A 213 -18.96 -3.68 6.81
CA LEU A 213 -18.79 -3.40 5.39
C LEU A 213 -18.38 -4.66 4.64
N LEU A 214 -18.84 -4.83 3.41
CA LEU A 214 -18.29 -5.81 2.49
C LEU A 214 -16.80 -5.53 2.32
N THR A 215 -16.00 -6.55 2.59
CA THR A 215 -14.57 -6.41 2.74
C THR A 215 -13.85 -7.53 2.02
N PHE A 216 -12.80 -7.17 1.29
CA PHE A 216 -11.89 -8.09 0.62
C PHE A 216 -10.52 -8.06 1.29
N VAL A 217 -9.92 -9.22 1.51
CA VAL A 217 -8.63 -9.34 2.20
C VAL A 217 -7.68 -10.16 1.34
N PHE A 218 -6.49 -9.61 1.13
CA PHE A 218 -5.44 -10.20 0.29
C PHE A 218 -4.09 -9.63 0.71
N LYS A 219 -3.01 -10.25 0.24
CA LYS A 219 -1.65 -9.75 0.46
C LYS A 219 -1.18 -8.92 -0.73
N MET A 220 -0.22 -8.05 -0.53
CA MET A 220 0.48 -7.36 -1.62
C MET A 220 1.96 -7.31 -1.29
N ALA A 221 2.80 -7.58 -2.28
CA ALA A 221 4.23 -7.41 -2.14
C ALA A 221 4.55 -5.94 -1.84
N VAL A 222 5.41 -5.68 -0.88
CA VAL A 222 5.79 -4.31 -0.46
C VAL A 222 6.32 -3.51 -1.64
N ASP A 223 7.12 -4.15 -2.51
CA ASP A 223 7.65 -3.54 -3.74
C ASP A 223 6.57 -3.07 -4.72
N GLU A 224 5.41 -3.73 -4.73
CA GLU A 224 4.26 -3.30 -5.53
C GLU A 224 3.50 -2.18 -4.83
N LEU A 225 3.33 -2.28 -3.50
CA LEU A 225 2.68 -1.25 -2.72
C LEU A 225 3.42 0.09 -2.78
N LEU A 226 4.75 0.08 -2.75
CA LEU A 226 5.58 1.28 -2.92
C LEU A 226 5.37 1.98 -4.28
N LYS A 227 4.92 1.23 -5.30
CA LYS A 227 4.66 1.71 -6.66
C LYS A 227 3.17 1.96 -6.91
N PHE A 228 2.32 1.81 -5.89
CA PHE A 228 0.89 1.95 -5.99
C PHE A 228 0.49 3.35 -6.47
N LYS A 229 -0.52 3.42 -7.35
CA LYS A 229 -1.05 4.67 -7.95
C LYS A 229 -2.57 4.62 -8.10
N GLY A 230 -3.25 4.10 -7.08
CA GLY A 230 -4.72 4.05 -7.03
C GLY A 230 -5.38 2.89 -7.78
N LEU A 231 -4.71 2.25 -8.74
CA LEU A 231 -5.25 1.06 -9.42
C LEU A 231 -4.81 -0.22 -8.72
N ILE A 232 -5.74 -1.11 -8.40
CA ILE A 232 -5.47 -2.36 -7.70
C ILE A 232 -6.24 -3.53 -8.28
N GLN A 233 -5.57 -4.67 -8.49
CA GLN A 233 -6.17 -5.95 -8.82
C GLN A 233 -6.29 -6.81 -7.56
N ILE A 234 -7.52 -7.14 -7.21
CA ILE A 234 -7.83 -8.09 -6.15
C ILE A 234 -7.77 -9.49 -6.78
N PRO A 235 -6.95 -10.40 -6.24
CA PRO A 235 -6.70 -11.70 -6.87
C PRO A 235 -7.87 -12.66 -6.70
N ALA A 236 -7.97 -13.65 -7.58
CA ALA A 236 -8.81 -14.82 -7.32
C ALA A 236 -8.31 -15.53 -6.04
N GLY A 237 -9.23 -16.07 -5.24
CA GLY A 237 -8.93 -16.66 -3.93
C GLY A 237 -8.81 -15.64 -2.79
N ALA A 238 -8.95 -14.33 -3.04
CA ALA A 238 -8.99 -13.36 -1.95
C ALA A 238 -10.18 -13.63 -1.04
N LYS A 239 -9.99 -13.46 0.28
CA LYS A 239 -11.05 -13.66 1.25
C LYS A 239 -12.07 -12.53 1.15
N VAL A 240 -13.34 -12.88 1.23
CA VAL A 240 -14.45 -11.91 1.16
C VAL A 240 -15.38 -12.15 2.33
N GLY A 241 -15.82 -11.08 2.97
CA GLY A 241 -16.72 -11.16 4.11
C GLY A 241 -17.27 -9.80 4.47
N PHE A 242 -17.87 -9.71 5.66
CA PHE A 242 -18.34 -8.47 6.24
C PHE A 242 -17.51 -8.15 7.47
N PHE A 243 -17.03 -6.91 7.59
CA PHE A 243 -16.17 -6.52 8.70
C PHE A 243 -16.44 -5.10 9.18
N SER A 244 -16.40 -4.94 10.49
CA SER A 244 -16.50 -3.66 11.17
C SER A 244 -15.17 -3.32 11.82
N SER A 245 -14.37 -2.49 11.16
CA SER A 245 -13.11 -1.98 11.70
C SER A 245 -13.32 -1.07 12.92
N ALA A 246 -14.50 -0.48 13.07
CA ALA A 246 -14.85 0.33 14.24
C ALA A 246 -15.13 -0.50 15.50
N VAL A 247 -15.64 -1.72 15.35
CA VAL A 247 -16.07 -2.58 16.46
C VAL A 247 -15.14 -3.78 16.68
N GLY A 248 -14.39 -4.20 15.66
CA GLY A 248 -13.57 -5.41 15.70
C GLY A 248 -14.45 -6.65 15.70
N ALA A 249 -15.34 -6.75 14.71
CA ALA A 249 -16.30 -7.84 14.58
C ALA A 249 -16.80 -7.94 13.13
N GLY A 250 -17.29 -9.10 12.72
CA GLY A 250 -17.68 -9.36 11.35
C GLY A 250 -18.22 -10.76 11.12
N SER A 251 -18.10 -11.24 9.90
CA SER A 251 -18.50 -12.58 9.45
C SER A 251 -17.40 -13.62 9.66
N ILE A 252 -17.63 -14.84 9.19
CA ILE A 252 -16.77 -16.01 9.45
C ILE A 252 -15.57 -16.13 8.50
N TRP A 253 -15.58 -15.40 7.38
CA TRP A 253 -14.48 -15.34 6.39
C TRP A 253 -14.13 -16.67 5.71
N GLU A 254 -15.14 -17.46 5.37
CA GLU A 254 -14.97 -18.70 4.61
C GLU A 254 -14.98 -18.47 3.09
N ALA A 255 -15.65 -17.41 2.64
CA ALA A 255 -15.81 -17.11 1.22
C ALA A 255 -14.51 -16.63 0.55
N GLU A 256 -14.32 -17.06 -0.70
CA GLU A 256 -13.18 -16.72 -1.55
C GLU A 256 -13.63 -16.26 -2.94
N LEU A 257 -12.95 -15.26 -3.49
CA LEU A 257 -13.21 -14.79 -4.85
C LEU A 257 -12.97 -15.89 -5.89
N SER A 258 -13.96 -16.12 -6.74
CA SER A 258 -13.85 -17.07 -7.85
C SER A 258 -12.98 -16.58 -9.02
N GLN A 259 -12.71 -15.28 -9.08
CA GLN A 259 -11.92 -14.64 -10.13
C GLN A 259 -11.38 -13.29 -9.64
N ALA A 260 -10.30 -12.83 -10.25
CA ALA A 260 -9.74 -11.51 -9.98
C ALA A 260 -10.64 -10.39 -10.52
N PHE A 261 -10.58 -9.22 -9.89
CA PHE A 261 -11.19 -8.00 -10.42
C PHE A 261 -10.34 -6.77 -10.06
N THR A 262 -10.58 -5.68 -10.78
CA THR A 262 -9.80 -4.44 -10.62
C THR A 262 -10.67 -3.34 -10.06
N VAL A 263 -10.09 -2.54 -9.16
CA VAL A 263 -10.69 -1.34 -8.60
C VAL A 263 -9.75 -0.15 -8.87
N ASP A 264 -10.32 0.93 -9.38
CA ASP A 264 -9.63 2.21 -9.56
C ASP A 264 -10.01 3.14 -8.41
N LEU A 265 -9.16 3.21 -7.39
CA LEU A 265 -9.34 4.05 -6.23
C LEU A 265 -9.10 5.53 -6.51
N ALA A 266 -8.36 5.86 -7.57
CA ALA A 266 -8.07 7.23 -7.96
C ALA A 266 -9.24 7.91 -8.68
N ASN A 267 -10.01 7.14 -9.47
CA ASN A 267 -11.10 7.65 -10.30
C ASN A 267 -12.49 7.17 -9.82
N GLN A 268 -12.72 7.22 -8.51
CA GLN A 268 -14.00 6.85 -7.94
C GLN A 268 -15.05 7.96 -8.10
N PRO A 269 -16.35 7.60 -8.18
CA PRO A 269 -17.40 8.59 -8.32
C PRO A 269 -17.38 9.58 -7.14
N PRO A 270 -17.50 10.90 -7.40
CA PRO A 270 -17.39 11.95 -6.38
C PRO A 270 -18.57 11.96 -5.39
N THR A 271 -19.63 11.22 -5.72
CA THR A 271 -20.85 11.07 -4.94
C THR A 271 -21.06 9.58 -4.70
N TYR A 272 -21.51 9.22 -3.50
CA TYR A 272 -21.95 7.87 -3.12
C TYR A 272 -23.15 7.33 -3.94
N SER A 273 -23.51 7.95 -5.07
CA SER A 273 -24.52 7.46 -6.03
C SER A 273 -24.21 6.06 -6.55
N GLU A 274 -22.94 5.66 -6.49
CA GLU A 274 -22.48 4.29 -6.67
C GLU A 274 -21.52 3.96 -5.51
N PRO A 275 -21.35 2.68 -5.14
CA PRO A 275 -20.38 2.26 -4.16
C PRO A 275 -18.96 2.63 -4.54
N THR A 276 -18.26 3.04 -3.52
CA THR A 276 -16.85 3.36 -3.54
C THR A 276 -16.11 2.38 -2.63
N PHE A 277 -14.79 2.42 -2.69
CA PHE A 277 -13.90 1.55 -1.95
C PHE A 277 -12.83 2.36 -1.24
N GLY A 278 -12.47 1.92 -0.04
CA GLY A 278 -11.26 2.35 0.64
C GLY A 278 -10.30 1.17 0.75
N LEU A 279 -9.01 1.45 0.58
CA LEU A 279 -7.95 0.49 0.83
C LEU A 279 -7.30 0.82 2.17
N PHE A 280 -6.97 -0.22 2.93
CA PHE A 280 -6.39 -0.13 4.27
C PHE A 280 -5.33 -1.22 4.45
N ILE A 281 -4.36 -0.95 5.32
CA ILE A 281 -3.46 -1.99 5.82
C ILE A 281 -4.18 -2.71 6.97
N ASP A 282 -4.28 -4.03 6.89
CA ASP A 282 -4.80 -4.85 7.99
C ASP A 282 -3.64 -5.25 8.90
N ASP A 283 -3.30 -4.36 9.83
CA ASP A 283 -2.22 -4.57 10.78
C ASP A 283 -2.58 -3.89 12.11
N SER A 284 -2.32 -4.56 13.24
CA SER A 284 -2.62 -4.06 14.59
C SER A 284 -1.86 -2.78 14.94
N ASP A 285 -0.69 -2.56 14.34
CA ASP A 285 0.11 -1.36 14.57
C ASP A 285 -0.37 -0.16 13.71
N CYS A 286 -1.33 -0.39 12.81
CA CYS A 286 -1.93 0.62 11.94
C CYS A 286 -3.03 1.41 12.66
N LYS A 287 -2.73 2.64 13.07
CA LYS A 287 -3.63 3.45 13.91
C LYS A 287 -4.88 3.95 13.18
N HIS A 288 -4.87 4.10 11.86
CA HIS A 288 -5.99 4.67 11.11
C HIS A 288 -6.92 3.61 10.51
N SER A 289 -6.57 2.32 10.60
CA SER A 289 -7.35 1.22 10.03
C SER A 289 -8.38 0.62 10.99
N GLY A 290 -8.50 1.15 12.20
CA GLY A 290 -9.35 0.59 13.25
C GLY A 290 -8.84 -0.78 13.71
N TYR A 291 -9.73 -1.65 14.19
CA TYR A 291 -9.40 -3.03 14.47
C TYR A 291 -8.97 -3.75 13.18
N SER A 292 -7.90 -4.53 13.29
CA SER A 292 -7.48 -5.47 12.25
C SER A 292 -8.26 -6.80 12.36
N ILE A 293 -8.29 -7.55 11.26
CA ILE A 293 -8.87 -8.90 11.24
C ILE A 293 -7.99 -9.85 12.06
N GLU A 294 -6.67 -9.65 12.01
CA GLU A 294 -5.73 -10.39 12.87
C GLU A 294 -6.06 -10.21 14.36
N GLU A 295 -6.26 -8.98 14.84
CA GLU A 295 -6.66 -8.73 16.24
C GLU A 295 -8.03 -9.32 16.58
N THR A 296 -8.97 -9.24 15.64
CA THR A 296 -10.36 -9.67 15.87
C THR A 296 -10.47 -11.19 15.95
N TYR A 297 -9.81 -11.92 15.05
CA TYR A 297 -10.00 -13.36 14.88
C TYR A 297 -8.77 -14.19 15.28
N GLY A 298 -7.64 -13.55 15.60
CA GLY A 298 -6.36 -14.25 15.82
C GLY A 298 -5.85 -14.96 14.57
N MET A 299 -6.29 -14.52 13.38
CA MET A 299 -5.93 -15.13 12.11
C MET A 299 -4.51 -14.72 11.71
N SER A 300 -3.59 -15.68 11.70
CA SER A 300 -2.22 -15.43 11.28
C SER A 300 -2.16 -15.00 9.81
N ARG A 301 -1.16 -14.21 9.42
CA ARG A 301 -0.88 -13.85 8.02
C ARG A 301 -0.84 -15.05 7.05
N ASN A 302 -0.55 -16.27 7.53
CA ASN A 302 -0.55 -17.50 6.72
C ASN A 302 -1.93 -18.02 6.32
N TRP A 303 -3.00 -17.50 6.92
CA TRP A 303 -4.38 -17.80 6.53
C TRP A 303 -4.70 -17.29 5.12
N LEU A 304 -4.02 -16.23 4.68
CA LEU A 304 -4.09 -15.72 3.32
C LEU A 304 -3.01 -16.37 2.45
N SER A 305 -3.42 -16.97 1.34
CA SER A 305 -2.53 -17.64 0.40
C SER A 305 -2.37 -16.89 -0.94
N VAL A 306 -3.03 -15.74 -1.08
CA VAL A 306 -3.11 -15.01 -2.37
C VAL A 306 -2.57 -13.59 -2.28
N ASN A 307 -1.83 -13.21 -3.32
CA ASN A 307 -1.24 -11.88 -3.49
C ASN A 307 -1.97 -11.13 -4.61
N GLY A 308 -2.37 -9.88 -4.35
CA GLY A 308 -2.87 -8.93 -5.35
C GLY A 308 -1.74 -8.12 -5.96
N SER A 309 -2.07 -7.35 -6.99
CA SER A 309 -1.10 -6.60 -7.79
C SER A 309 -1.61 -5.22 -8.21
N ILE A 310 -0.69 -4.30 -8.51
CA ILE A 310 -1.03 -2.94 -8.99
C ILE A 310 -1.31 -2.89 -10.50
N TYR A 311 -0.88 -3.92 -11.23
CA TYR A 311 -1.16 -4.10 -12.65
C TYR A 311 -1.87 -5.44 -12.84
N PRO A 312 -2.95 -5.50 -13.65
CA PRO A 312 -3.51 -6.79 -14.01
C PRO A 312 -2.42 -7.62 -14.69
N ASP A 313 -2.21 -8.86 -14.21
CA ASP A 313 -1.34 -9.83 -14.88
C ASP A 313 -1.79 -9.98 -16.34
N THR A 314 -1.11 -9.27 -17.23
CA THR A 314 -1.38 -9.32 -18.67
C THR A 314 -0.58 -10.44 -19.35
N GLU A 315 0.21 -11.20 -18.60
CA GLU A 315 1.12 -12.22 -19.15
C GLU A 315 0.56 -13.65 -19.19
N HIS A 316 -0.70 -13.90 -18.82
CA HIS A 316 -1.29 -15.24 -18.92
C HIS A 316 -2.59 -15.35 -19.75
N ALA A 317 -2.78 -14.42 -20.70
CA ALA A 317 -3.83 -14.52 -21.72
C ALA A 317 -3.24 -14.36 -23.14
N ALA A 318 -2.49 -15.36 -23.60
CA ALA A 318 -2.15 -15.57 -25.01
C ALA A 318 -2.20 -17.07 -25.34
#